data_AF-A0A938QL97-F1
#
_entry.id   AF-A0A938QL97-F1
#
_cell.length_a   1.000
_cell.length_b   1.000
_cell.length_c   1.000
_cell.angle_alpha   90.00
_cell.angle_beta   90.00
_cell.angle_gamma   90.00
#
_symmetry.space_group_name_H-M   'P 1'
#
loop_
_entity.id
_entity.type
_entity.pdbx_description
1 polymer ?
#
loop_
_entity_poly.entity_id
_entity_poly.type
_entity_poly.pdbx_seq_one_letter_code
_entity_poly.pdbx_strand_id
1 'polypeptide(L)'
;MIDFLYRNWETLKSAPLVFISFAILIIFPLWFLISHIYKERIETLKERLAAKDDQINEYRQRLHLVDREKTAYSQLTNNELQDKASKLISRMREYHKEKDKRNSKINDVYRQRMIQAKTDQEREMIWTEQTSLLLGPSVNLEYGEKFKADAIILRDELLSRLPKDKKNEDLHFYEYPTNPLGLQRVIDDLEKLSKSLPK
;
A
#
# COMPACT_ATOMS: atom_id res chain seq x y z
N MET A 1 -41.48 -16.98 -11.69
CA MET A 1 -40.71 -18.22 -11.39
C MET A 1 -41.53 -19.19 -10.53
N ILE A 2 -42.22 -18.71 -9.49
CA ILE A 2 -43.07 -19.51 -8.60
C ILE A 2 -44.28 -20.14 -9.32
N ASP A 3 -44.98 -19.39 -10.19
CA ASP A 3 -46.14 -19.93 -10.94
C ASP A 3 -45.77 -21.00 -11.98
N PHE A 4 -44.55 -20.92 -12.52
CA PHE A 4 -44.02 -21.92 -13.46
C PHE A 4 -43.72 -23.25 -12.74
N LEU A 5 -43.27 -23.19 -11.48
CA LEU A 5 -43.03 -24.37 -10.65
C LEU A 5 -44.35 -25.07 -10.26
N TYR A 6 -45.40 -24.29 -10.00
CA TYR A 6 -46.71 -24.85 -9.64
C TYR A 6 -47.39 -25.58 -10.81
N ARG A 7 -47.30 -25.02 -12.03
CA ARG A 7 -47.88 -25.64 -13.25
C ARG A 7 -47.18 -26.90 -13.70
N ASN A 8 -45.87 -27.02 -13.50
CA ASN A 8 -45.07 -28.15 -13.98
C ASN A 8 -44.76 -29.17 -12.87
N TRP A 9 -45.47 -29.09 -11.74
CA TRP A 9 -45.22 -29.91 -10.54
C TRP A 9 -45.37 -31.42 -10.77
N GLU A 10 -46.31 -31.83 -11.62
CA GLU A 10 -46.51 -33.24 -11.98
C GLU A 10 -45.38 -33.76 -12.89
N THR A 11 -44.91 -32.93 -13.83
CA THR A 11 -43.75 -33.22 -14.70
C THR A 11 -42.44 -33.29 -13.90
N LEU A 12 -42.36 -32.53 -12.80
CA LEU A 12 -41.24 -32.53 -11.84
C LEU A 12 -41.11 -33.86 -11.11
N LYS A 13 -42.24 -34.50 -10.74
CA LYS A 13 -42.25 -35.79 -10.05
C LYS A 13 -41.90 -36.97 -10.97
N SER A 14 -42.27 -36.91 -12.25
CA SER A 14 -42.08 -38.03 -13.18
C SER A 14 -40.64 -38.22 -13.69
N ALA A 15 -39.79 -37.20 -13.60
CA ALA A 15 -38.43 -37.24 -14.15
C ALA A 15 -37.36 -36.65 -13.20
N PRO A 16 -37.16 -37.24 -12.00
CA PRO A 16 -36.25 -36.70 -10.98
C PRO A 16 -34.80 -36.56 -11.46
N LEU A 17 -34.34 -37.48 -12.33
CA LEU A 17 -32.98 -37.45 -12.87
C LEU A 17 -32.73 -36.27 -13.82
N VAL A 18 -33.75 -35.82 -14.56
CA VAL A 18 -33.63 -34.66 -15.46
C VAL A 18 -33.51 -33.36 -14.66
N PHE A 19 -34.21 -33.26 -13.53
CA PHE A 19 -34.06 -32.10 -12.64
C PHE A 19 -32.70 -32.05 -11.96
N ILE A 20 -32.17 -33.21 -11.54
CA ILE A 20 -30.82 -33.29 -10.96
C ILE A 20 -29.77 -32.89 -12.01
N SER A 21 -29.89 -33.36 -13.26
CA SER A 21 -28.94 -33.01 -14.31
C SER A 21 -28.98 -31.51 -14.68
N PHE A 22 -30.17 -30.91 -14.76
CA PHE A 22 -30.32 -29.46 -14.95
C PHE A 22 -29.78 -28.66 -13.76
N ALA A 23 -30.03 -29.10 -12.52
CA ALA A 23 -29.50 -28.45 -11.33
C ALA A 23 -27.96 -28.48 -11.33
N ILE A 24 -27.35 -29.62 -11.65
CA ILE A 24 -25.90 -29.75 -11.78
C ILE A 24 -25.37 -28.83 -12.90
N LEU A 25 -26.04 -28.79 -14.06
CA LEU A 25 -25.67 -27.94 -15.19
C LEU A 25 -25.74 -26.45 -14.88
N ILE A 26 -26.56 -26.02 -13.92
CA ILE A 26 -26.65 -24.61 -13.51
C ILE A 26 -25.68 -24.32 -12.36
N ILE A 27 -25.60 -25.21 -11.36
CA ILE A 27 -24.78 -25.01 -10.16
C ILE A 27 -23.29 -25.09 -10.50
N PHE A 28 -22.88 -26.01 -11.38
CA PHE A 28 -21.47 -26.20 -11.74
C PHE A 28 -20.83 -24.96 -12.39
N PRO A 29 -21.39 -24.34 -13.45
CA PRO A 29 -20.82 -23.13 -14.03
C PRO A 29 -20.92 -21.94 -13.07
N LEU A 30 -21.98 -21.84 -12.26
CA LEU A 30 -22.09 -20.77 -11.26
C LEU A 30 -20.99 -20.90 -10.20
N TRP A 31 -20.77 -22.11 -9.68
CA TRP A 31 -19.70 -22.42 -8.73
C TRP A 31 -18.32 -22.19 -9.35
N PHE A 32 -18.13 -22.56 -10.62
CA PHE A 32 -16.87 -22.36 -11.33
C PHE A 32 -16.53 -20.88 -11.52
N LEU A 33 -17.51 -20.07 -11.95
CA LEU A 33 -17.35 -18.62 -12.12
C LEU A 33 -17.07 -17.92 -10.78
N ILE A 34 -17.81 -18.29 -9.73
CA ILE A 34 -17.57 -17.80 -8.37
C ILE A 34 -16.16 -18.21 -7.92
N SER A 35 -15.81 -19.49 -8.01
CA SER A 35 -14.49 -19.99 -7.63
C SER A 35 -13.36 -19.24 -8.34
N HIS A 36 -13.50 -18.95 -9.64
CA HIS A 36 -12.47 -18.24 -10.40
C HIS A 36 -12.30 -16.78 -9.94
N ILE A 37 -13.40 -16.04 -9.75
CA ILE A 37 -13.35 -14.64 -9.30
C ILE A 37 -12.83 -14.53 -7.85
N TYR A 38 -13.23 -15.46 -6.98
CA TYR A 38 -12.79 -15.46 -5.60
C TYR A 38 -11.34 -15.95 -5.45
N LYS A 39 -10.81 -16.75 -6.38
CA LYS A 39 -9.39 -17.18 -6.34
C LYS A 39 -8.43 -16.00 -6.39
N GLU A 40 -8.59 -15.07 -7.34
CA GLU A 40 -7.71 -13.90 -7.45
C GLU A 40 -7.80 -13.00 -6.21
N ARG A 41 -9.01 -12.83 -5.66
CA ARG A 41 -9.21 -12.08 -4.41
C ARG A 41 -8.60 -12.77 -3.21
N ILE A 42 -8.72 -14.10 -3.13
CA ILE A 42 -8.11 -14.89 -2.06
C ILE A 42 -6.59 -14.86 -2.17
N GLU A 43 -6.04 -14.92 -3.39
CA GLU A 43 -4.61 -14.87 -3.64
C GLU A 43 -4.04 -13.50 -3.26
N THR A 44 -4.65 -12.41 -3.72
CA THR A 44 -4.26 -11.05 -3.31
C THR A 44 -4.43 -10.80 -1.80
N LEU A 45 -5.47 -11.35 -1.17
CA LEU A 45 -5.62 -11.30 0.29
C LEU A 45 -4.56 -12.12 1.01
N LYS A 46 -4.19 -13.29 0.50
CA LYS A 46 -3.10 -14.13 1.04
C LYS A 46 -1.75 -13.45 0.92
N GLU A 47 -1.46 -12.83 -0.23
CA GLU A 47 -0.24 -12.05 -0.43
C GLU A 47 -0.16 -10.88 0.55
N ARG A 48 -1.27 -10.16 0.76
CA ARG A 48 -1.34 -9.09 1.76
C ARG A 48 -1.19 -9.62 3.18
N LEU A 49 -1.76 -10.77 3.49
CA LEU A 49 -1.68 -11.39 4.81
C LEU A 49 -0.24 -11.85 5.09
N ALA A 50 0.43 -12.46 4.11
CA ALA A 50 1.85 -12.80 4.18
C ALA A 50 2.73 -11.55 4.37
N ALA A 51 2.50 -10.49 3.59
CA ALA A 51 3.22 -9.22 3.75
C ALA A 51 2.99 -8.59 5.14
N LYS A 52 1.83 -8.80 5.76
CA LYS A 52 1.54 -8.34 7.12
C LYS A 52 2.18 -9.24 8.18
N ASP A 53 2.23 -10.54 7.98
CA ASP A 53 2.95 -11.47 8.87
C ASP A 53 4.45 -11.19 8.84
N ASP A 54 5.01 -10.85 7.67
CA ASP A 54 6.39 -10.40 7.53
C ASP A 54 6.64 -9.10 8.31
N GLN A 55 5.74 -8.12 8.21
CA GLN A 55 5.79 -6.89 9.03
C GLN A 55 5.69 -7.20 10.54
N ILE A 56 4.84 -8.13 10.95
CA ILE A 56 4.69 -8.51 12.37
C ILE A 56 5.96 -9.18 12.88
N ASN A 57 6.56 -10.06 12.09
CA ASN A 57 7.81 -10.72 12.43
C ASN A 57 8.97 -9.72 12.52
N GLU A 58 8.99 -8.72 11.64
CA GLU A 58 9.92 -7.59 11.68
C GLU A 58 9.74 -6.73 12.96
N TYR A 59 8.49 -6.42 13.35
CA TYR A 59 8.22 -5.72 14.60
C TYR A 59 8.61 -6.56 15.83
N ARG A 60 8.43 -7.88 15.81
CA ARG A 60 8.89 -8.80 16.85
C ARG A 60 10.42 -8.83 16.97
N GLN A 61 11.14 -8.74 15.85
CA GLN A 61 12.60 -8.59 15.85
C GLN A 61 13.04 -7.28 16.52
N ARG A 62 12.35 -6.16 16.28
CA ARG A 62 12.66 -4.87 16.93
C ARG A 62 12.45 -4.87 18.45
N LEU A 63 11.47 -5.63 18.94
CA LEU A 63 11.19 -5.79 20.37
C LEU A 63 12.18 -6.74 21.09
N HIS A 64 13.27 -7.18 20.42
CA HIS A 64 14.22 -8.17 20.95
C HIS A 64 13.60 -9.54 21.28
N LEU A 65 12.47 -9.89 20.64
CA LEU A 65 11.85 -11.21 20.79
C LEU A 65 12.41 -12.25 19.80
N VAL A 66 13.23 -11.81 18.83
CA VAL A 66 13.93 -12.65 17.84
C VAL A 66 15.32 -12.05 17.63
N ASP A 67 16.36 -12.90 17.57
CA ASP A 67 17.76 -12.47 17.40
C ASP A 67 17.93 -11.54 16.19
N ARG A 68 18.61 -10.40 16.39
CA ARG A 68 18.93 -9.38 15.37
C ARG A 68 19.63 -9.93 14.12
N GLU A 69 20.15 -11.15 14.19
CA GLU A 69 20.97 -11.78 13.14
C GLU A 69 20.18 -12.25 11.90
N LYS A 70 18.84 -12.15 11.87
CA LYS A 70 18.01 -12.78 10.81
C LYS A 70 17.13 -11.82 9.99
N THR A 71 17.57 -10.59 9.72
CA THR A 71 16.87 -9.76 8.73
C THR A 71 17.42 -10.05 7.33
N ALA A 72 16.62 -9.82 6.27
CA ALA A 72 17.12 -9.96 4.90
C ALA A 72 18.30 -8.99 4.59
N TYR A 73 18.45 -7.93 5.39
CA TYR A 73 19.50 -6.91 5.22
C TYR A 73 20.78 -7.24 6.01
N SER A 74 20.69 -8.01 7.10
CA SER A 74 21.87 -8.37 7.92
C SER A 74 22.86 -9.24 7.15
N GLN A 75 22.38 -10.02 6.17
CA GLN A 75 23.20 -10.89 5.33
C GLN A 75 23.91 -10.14 4.18
N LEU A 76 23.55 -8.87 3.93
CA LEU A 76 24.10 -8.11 2.81
C LEU A 76 25.47 -7.52 3.16
N THR A 77 26.35 -7.44 2.18
CA THR A 77 27.58 -6.63 2.26
C THR A 77 27.25 -5.13 2.29
N ASN A 78 28.19 -4.28 2.68
CA ASN A 78 27.96 -2.82 2.69
C ASN A 78 27.60 -2.27 1.31
N ASN A 79 28.18 -2.83 0.25
CA ASN A 79 27.88 -2.43 -1.13
C ASN A 79 26.45 -2.84 -1.53
N GLU A 80 26.02 -4.05 -1.18
CA GLU A 80 24.66 -4.51 -1.45
C GLU A 80 23.62 -3.74 -0.62
N LEU A 81 23.95 -3.41 0.63
CA LEU A 81 23.11 -2.60 1.49
C LEU A 81 22.96 -1.17 0.94
N GLN A 82 24.05 -0.59 0.41
CA GLN A 82 24.03 0.71 -0.25
C GLN A 82 23.19 0.68 -1.54
N ASP A 83 23.30 -0.37 -2.36
CA ASP A 83 22.47 -0.54 -3.56
C ASP A 83 20.98 -0.67 -3.21
N LYS A 84 20.64 -1.47 -2.20
CA LYS A 84 19.27 -1.59 -1.69
C LYS A 84 18.73 -0.25 -1.17
N ALA A 85 19.56 0.51 -0.46
CA ALA A 85 19.20 1.84 0.00
C ALA A 85 18.93 2.80 -1.16
N SER A 86 19.83 2.83 -2.14
CA SER A 86 19.69 3.68 -3.34
C SER A 86 18.39 3.38 -4.11
N LYS A 87 18.04 2.09 -4.25
CA LYS A 87 16.78 1.66 -4.88
C LYS A 87 15.55 2.12 -4.08
N LEU A 88 15.56 1.97 -2.75
CA LEU A 88 14.46 2.44 -1.91
C LEU A 88 14.30 3.97 -2.00
N ILE A 89 15.41 4.71 -1.85
CA ILE A 89 15.47 6.18 -1.96
C ILE A 89 14.90 6.64 -3.31
N SER A 90 15.27 5.97 -4.40
CA SER A 90 14.78 6.29 -5.74
C SER A 90 13.27 6.12 -5.85
N ARG A 91 12.72 5.00 -5.37
CA ARG A 91 11.26 4.77 -5.33
C ARG A 91 10.53 5.82 -4.49
N MET A 92 11.08 6.20 -3.34
CA MET A 92 10.49 7.21 -2.46
C MET A 92 10.50 8.61 -3.08
N ARG A 93 11.59 8.98 -3.77
CA ARG A 93 11.72 10.25 -4.50
C ARG A 93 10.76 10.34 -5.67
N GLU A 94 10.61 9.25 -6.43
CA GLU A 94 9.66 9.16 -7.53
C GLU A 94 8.23 9.35 -7.02
N TYR A 95 7.85 8.63 -5.96
CA TYR A 95 6.54 8.79 -5.32
C TYR A 95 6.30 10.23 -4.82
N HIS A 96 7.28 10.85 -4.16
CA HIS A 96 7.17 12.25 -3.71
C HIS A 96 6.95 13.20 -4.89
N LYS A 97 7.74 13.06 -5.96
CA LYS A 97 7.65 13.87 -7.18
C LYS A 97 6.31 13.71 -7.89
N GLU A 98 5.79 12.49 -7.97
CA GLU A 98 4.48 12.24 -8.55
C GLU A 98 3.35 12.91 -7.76
N LYS A 99 3.42 12.85 -6.42
CA LYS A 99 2.45 13.49 -5.54
C LYS A 99 2.50 15.01 -5.66
N ASP A 100 3.69 15.59 -5.68
CA ASP A 100 3.88 17.03 -5.92
C ASP A 100 3.34 17.46 -7.28
N LYS A 101 3.64 16.71 -8.34
CA LYS A 101 3.14 16.98 -9.70
C LYS A 101 1.61 16.90 -9.75
N ARG A 102 1.01 15.93 -9.06
CA ARG A 102 -0.45 15.77 -8.97
C ARG A 102 -1.06 16.98 -8.25
N ASN A 103 -0.53 17.35 -7.09
CA ASN A 103 -1.01 18.47 -6.29
C ASN A 103 -0.85 19.81 -7.04
N SER A 104 0.27 20.00 -7.75
CA SER A 104 0.49 21.18 -8.60
C SER A 104 -0.58 21.29 -9.68
N LYS A 105 -0.86 20.20 -10.41
CA LYS A 105 -1.92 20.19 -11.44
C LYS A 105 -3.29 20.51 -10.86
N ILE A 106 -3.62 19.91 -9.71
CA ILE A 106 -4.88 20.14 -9.00
C ILE A 106 -4.99 21.62 -8.61
N ASN A 107 -3.92 22.22 -8.09
CA ASN A 107 -3.85 23.65 -7.76
C ASN A 107 -3.94 24.56 -8.99
N ASP A 108 -3.33 24.19 -10.11
CA ASP A 108 -3.38 24.98 -11.35
C ASP A 108 -4.81 25.02 -11.92
N VAL A 109 -5.49 23.86 -11.96
CA VAL A 109 -6.89 23.75 -12.38
C VAL A 109 -7.80 24.56 -11.45
N TYR A 110 -7.60 24.43 -10.13
CA TYR A 110 -8.33 25.22 -9.14
C TYR A 110 -8.16 26.72 -9.36
N ARG A 111 -6.93 27.20 -9.54
CA ARG A 111 -6.64 28.61 -9.80
C ARG A 111 -7.39 29.11 -11.03
N GLN A 112 -7.37 28.34 -12.13
CA GLN A 112 -8.09 28.70 -13.35
C GLN A 112 -9.61 28.75 -13.14
N ARG A 113 -10.19 27.74 -12.47
CA ARG A 113 -11.62 27.70 -12.17
C ARG A 113 -12.07 28.84 -11.26
N MET A 114 -11.27 29.19 -10.25
CA MET A 114 -11.56 30.31 -9.34
C MET A 114 -11.56 31.66 -10.05
N ILE A 115 -10.68 31.87 -11.04
CA ILE A 115 -10.67 33.09 -11.86
C ILE A 115 -11.93 33.20 -12.73
N GLN A 116 -12.45 32.06 -13.20
CA GLN A 116 -13.62 32.00 -14.09
C GLN A 116 -14.96 32.05 -13.33
N ALA A 117 -14.96 31.75 -12.02
CA ALA A 117 -16.16 31.73 -11.20
C ALA A 117 -16.80 33.12 -11.08
N LYS A 118 -18.09 33.21 -11.39
CA LYS A 118 -18.83 34.49 -11.43
C LYS A 118 -19.62 34.74 -10.15
N THR A 119 -19.92 33.69 -9.40
CA THR A 119 -20.72 33.76 -8.18
C THR A 119 -19.96 33.20 -6.99
N ASP A 120 -20.32 33.63 -5.78
CA ASP A 120 -19.70 33.10 -4.56
C ASP A 120 -20.10 31.64 -4.29
N GLN A 121 -21.29 31.22 -4.75
CA GLN A 121 -21.71 29.82 -4.65
C GLN A 121 -20.86 28.89 -5.53
N GLU A 122 -20.49 29.32 -6.75
CA GLU A 122 -19.56 28.57 -7.60
C GLU A 122 -18.16 28.47 -6.96
N ARG A 123 -17.68 29.55 -6.35
CA ARG A 123 -16.39 29.55 -5.64
C ARG A 123 -16.37 28.56 -4.48
N GLU A 124 -17.45 28.51 -3.71
CA GLU A 124 -17.59 27.57 -2.58
C GLU A 124 -17.59 26.11 -3.05
N MET A 125 -18.29 25.81 -4.16
CA MET A 125 -18.27 24.47 -4.75
C MET A 125 -16.86 24.09 -5.24
N ILE A 126 -16.17 25.00 -5.93
CA ILE A 126 -14.80 24.79 -6.43
C ILE A 126 -13.83 24.57 -5.26
N TRP A 127 -13.96 25.36 -4.18
CA TRP A 127 -13.18 25.18 -2.95
C TRP A 127 -13.42 23.82 -2.29
N THR A 128 -14.68 23.41 -2.17
CA THR A 128 -15.07 22.14 -1.56
C THR A 128 -14.55 20.95 -2.39
N GLU A 129 -14.72 20.99 -3.70
CA GLU A 129 -14.19 19.97 -4.63
C GLU A 129 -12.66 19.87 -4.50
N GLN A 130 -11.96 21.00 -4.53
CA GLN A 130 -10.50 21.05 -4.38
C GLN A 130 -10.03 20.48 -3.04
N THR A 131 -10.71 20.87 -1.97
CA THR A 131 -10.39 20.41 -0.61
C THR A 131 -10.54 18.89 -0.54
N SER A 132 -11.60 18.33 -1.12
CA SER A 132 -11.80 16.88 -1.17
C SER A 132 -10.70 16.14 -1.95
N LEU A 133 -10.21 16.72 -3.06
CA LEU A 133 -9.15 16.13 -3.89
C LEU A 133 -7.77 16.16 -3.19
N LEU A 134 -7.49 17.21 -2.42
CA LEU A 134 -6.25 17.36 -1.66
C LEU A 134 -6.25 16.55 -0.35
N LEU A 135 -7.43 16.33 0.24
CA LEU A 135 -7.65 15.51 1.44
C LEU A 135 -7.60 13.99 1.19
N GLY A 136 -7.04 13.56 0.07
CA GLY A 136 -6.77 12.14 -0.19
C GLY A 136 -5.95 11.46 0.92
N PRO A 137 -5.66 10.15 0.78
CA PRO A 137 -4.92 9.40 1.80
C PRO A 137 -3.69 10.17 2.28
N SER A 138 -3.60 10.34 3.60
CA SER A 138 -2.53 11.12 4.21
C SER A 138 -1.17 10.57 3.79
N VAL A 139 -0.18 11.45 3.65
CA VAL A 139 1.20 11.05 3.30
C VAL A 139 1.69 9.92 4.22
N ASN A 140 1.34 10.00 5.50
CA ASN A 140 1.66 8.98 6.48
C ASN A 140 1.03 7.61 6.16
N LEU A 141 -0.24 7.55 5.74
CA LEU A 141 -0.90 6.28 5.42
C LEU A 141 -0.25 5.62 4.20
N GLU A 142 -0.08 6.38 3.11
CA GLU A 142 0.54 5.84 1.89
C GLU A 142 2.00 5.45 2.09
N TYR A 143 2.74 6.21 2.89
CA TYR A 143 4.10 5.85 3.31
C TYR A 143 4.11 4.58 4.17
N GLY A 144 3.18 4.48 5.12
CA GLY A 144 2.98 3.33 6.00
C GLY A 144 2.79 2.03 5.23
N GLU A 145 2.02 2.08 4.14
CA GLU A 145 1.76 0.93 3.28
C GLU A 145 2.93 0.57 2.37
N LYS A 146 3.63 1.56 1.81
CA LYS A 146 4.59 1.34 0.72
C LYS A 146 6.05 1.26 1.14
N PHE A 147 6.45 1.99 2.19
CA PHE A 147 7.85 2.26 2.46
C PHE A 147 8.27 2.13 3.91
N LYS A 148 7.34 2.26 4.88
CA LYS A 148 7.67 2.35 6.31
C LYS A 148 8.51 1.17 6.84
N ALA A 149 8.10 -0.05 6.54
CA ALA A 149 8.81 -1.26 6.94
C ALA A 149 10.26 -1.25 6.42
N ASP A 150 10.43 -1.29 5.10
CA ASP A 150 11.74 -1.24 4.42
C ASP A 150 12.62 -0.10 4.94
N ALA A 151 12.06 1.10 5.08
CA ALA A 151 12.80 2.28 5.51
C ALA A 151 13.33 2.15 6.94
N ILE A 152 12.53 1.64 7.88
CA ILE A 152 12.98 1.47 9.27
C ILE A 152 14.00 0.32 9.37
N ILE A 153 13.79 -0.82 8.71
CA ILE A 153 14.76 -1.94 8.78
C ILE A 153 16.10 -1.50 8.21
N LEU A 154 16.05 -0.87 7.04
CA LEU A 154 17.24 -0.41 6.36
C LEU A 154 17.98 0.62 7.21
N ARG A 155 17.28 1.56 7.84
CA ARG A 155 17.90 2.53 8.75
C ARG A 155 18.58 1.83 9.93
N ASP A 156 17.89 0.89 10.58
CA ASP A 156 18.42 0.16 11.73
C ASP A 156 19.69 -0.62 11.36
N GLU A 157 19.67 -1.30 10.21
CA GLU A 157 20.84 -2.02 9.69
C GLU A 157 21.98 -1.06 9.35
N LEU A 158 21.70 0.05 8.66
CA LEU A 158 22.70 1.06 8.32
C LEU A 158 23.35 1.64 9.60
N LEU A 159 22.55 2.01 10.59
CA LEU A 159 23.05 2.53 11.87
C LEU A 159 23.90 1.50 12.62
N SER A 160 23.55 0.21 12.54
CA SER A 160 24.31 -0.85 13.21
C SER A 160 25.75 -0.99 12.72
N ARG A 161 26.01 -0.58 11.46
CA ARG A 161 27.33 -0.66 10.81
C ARG A 161 28.13 0.63 10.90
N LEU A 162 27.53 1.70 11.40
CA LEU A 162 28.18 2.99 11.57
C LEU A 162 28.83 3.11 12.96
N PRO A 163 29.88 3.94 13.11
CA PRO A 163 30.46 4.22 14.42
C PRO A 163 29.41 4.84 15.36
N LYS A 164 29.43 4.42 16.63
CA LYS A 164 28.42 4.78 17.65
C LYS A 164 28.27 6.28 17.93
N ASP A 165 29.18 7.11 17.42
CA ASP A 165 29.17 8.56 17.59
C ASP A 165 28.17 9.28 16.67
N LYS A 166 27.62 8.60 15.65
CA LYS A 166 26.51 9.15 14.87
C LYS A 166 25.20 8.99 15.65
N LYS A 167 24.81 10.07 16.34
CA LYS A 167 23.51 10.17 17.02
C LYS A 167 22.38 9.77 16.06
N ASN A 168 21.47 8.95 16.60
CA ASN A 168 20.25 8.50 15.97
C ASN A 168 19.32 9.72 15.78
N GLU A 169 19.39 10.37 14.62
CA GLU A 169 18.50 11.48 14.28
C GLU A 169 17.09 10.91 14.03
N ASP A 170 16.19 11.15 14.99
CA ASP A 170 14.74 11.17 14.89
C ASP A 170 14.05 9.98 14.17
N LEU A 171 14.04 8.81 14.83
CA LEU A 171 13.13 7.67 14.57
C LEU A 171 11.69 8.13 14.32
N HIS A 172 11.23 9.19 14.99
CA HIS A 172 9.90 9.75 14.86
C HIS A 172 9.50 10.04 13.39
N PHE A 173 10.42 10.56 12.56
CA PHE A 173 10.10 10.87 11.16
C PHE A 173 9.89 9.62 10.30
N TYR A 174 10.53 8.50 10.67
CA TYR A 174 10.31 7.22 10.02
C TYR A 174 9.01 6.55 10.45
N GLU A 175 8.52 6.85 11.66
CA GLU A 175 7.25 6.28 12.09
C GLU A 175 6.06 7.06 11.55
N TYR A 176 6.18 8.38 11.48
CA TYR A 176 5.09 9.30 11.15
C TYR A 176 5.57 10.49 10.29
N PRO A 177 5.88 10.29 9.00
CA PRO A 177 6.07 11.42 8.08
C PRO A 177 4.69 12.04 7.78
N THR A 178 4.25 12.94 8.66
CA THR A 178 2.92 13.55 8.61
C THR A 178 2.74 14.51 7.42
N ASN A 179 3.84 15.00 6.85
CA ASN A 179 3.85 15.93 5.73
C ASN A 179 4.93 15.55 4.69
N PRO A 180 4.88 16.11 3.47
CA PRO A 180 5.90 15.85 2.43
C PRO A 180 7.33 16.16 2.89
N LEU A 181 7.51 17.21 3.71
CA LEU A 181 8.82 17.55 4.28
C LEU A 181 9.38 16.45 5.20
N GLY A 182 8.52 15.80 5.97
CA GLY A 182 8.89 14.66 6.82
C GLY A 182 9.32 13.47 5.98
N LEU A 183 8.62 13.21 4.86
CA LEU A 183 9.02 12.17 3.91
C LEU A 183 10.38 12.50 3.27
N GLN A 184 10.58 13.74 2.84
CA GLN A 184 11.86 14.20 2.30
C GLN A 184 13.01 14.02 3.31
N ARG A 185 12.75 14.32 4.59
CA ARG A 185 13.73 14.12 5.66
C ARG A 185 14.15 12.66 5.83
N VAL A 186 13.19 11.72 5.76
CA VAL A 186 13.47 10.28 5.78
C VAL A 186 14.34 9.87 4.60
N ILE A 187 14.03 10.37 3.40
CA ILE A 187 14.80 10.10 2.18
C ILE A 187 16.25 10.58 2.33
N ASP A 188 16.43 11.81 2.78
CA ASP A 188 17.76 12.43 2.90
C ASP A 188 18.59 11.78 4.01
N ASP A 189 17.96 11.37 5.11
CA ASP A 189 18.64 10.62 6.17
C ASP A 189 19.10 9.23 5.70
N LEU A 190 18.24 8.46 5.01
CA LEU A 190 18.64 7.17 4.41
C LEU A 190 19.79 7.34 3.41
N GLU A 191 19.80 8.42 2.62
CA GLU A 191 20.88 8.72 1.70
C GLU A 191 22.19 9.02 2.45
N LYS A 192 22.12 9.85 3.50
CA LYS A 192 23.26 10.18 4.35
C LYS A 192 23.84 8.93 5.02
N LEU A 193 22.98 8.08 5.59
CA LEU A 193 23.38 6.84 6.25
C LEU A 193 24.02 5.85 5.26
N SER A 194 23.41 5.63 4.10
CA SER A 194 23.94 4.70 3.09
C SER A 194 25.28 5.16 2.49
N LYS A 195 25.49 6.47 2.33
CA LYS A 195 26.78 7.05 1.91
C LYS A 195 27.85 7.02 2.99
N SER A 196 27.45 6.83 4.25
CA SER A 196 28.37 6.82 5.39
C SER A 196 28.98 5.45 5.68
N LEU A 197 28.53 4.40 5.01
CA LEU A 197 29.04 3.06 5.21
C LEU A 197 30.54 2.98 4.87
N PRO A 198 31.34 2.22 5.65
CA PRO A 198 32.73 1.95 5.29
C PRO A 198 32.78 1.10 4.02
N LYS A 199 33.75 1.41 3.15
CA LYS A 199 34.01 0.68 1.91
C LYS A 199 34.65 -0.67 2.18
#